data_AF-A0A2T2U652-F1
#
_entry.id   AF-A0A2T2U652-F1
#
_cell.length_a   1.000
_cell.length_b   1.000
_cell.length_c   1.000
_cell.angle_alpha   90.00
_cell.angle_beta   90.00
_cell.angle_gamma   90.00
#
_symmetry.space_group_name_H-M   'P 1'
#
loop_
_entity.id
_entity.type
_entity.pdbx_description
1 polymer ?
#
loop_
_entity_poly.entity_id
_entity_poly.type
_entity_poly.pdbx_seq_one_letter_code
_entity_poly.pdbx_strand_id
1 'polypeptide(L)'
;MHYRTDSEGDGFDGSFQTAEMSPDTANTYVGSIPGQQPGTFVQYYISAEAENGLRSTSPTGVEQTEDPSYYSYTVLDTTSQTLHLAFENDEVVDSSQYDLPVDVGGDPTFVEGAPEAEGESAIFLRDSSYLEIAPPHASF
;
A
#
# COMPACT_ATOMS: atom_id res chain seq x y z
N MET A 1 -13.82 9.34 17.19
CA MET A 1 -12.73 9.58 16.21
C MET A 1 -13.34 10.11 14.92
N HIS A 2 -12.64 10.99 14.22
CA HIS A 2 -13.06 11.50 12.92
C HIS A 2 -12.00 11.16 11.87
N TYR A 3 -12.40 10.66 10.70
CA TYR A 3 -11.48 10.30 9.64
C TYR A 3 -12.04 10.66 8.26
N ARG A 4 -11.16 10.80 7.26
CA ARG A 4 -11.50 10.94 5.85
C ARG A 4 -10.47 10.22 5.00
N THR A 5 -10.87 9.87 3.79
CA THR A 5 -10.09 9.03 2.88
C THR A 5 -9.93 9.73 1.55
N ASP A 6 -8.77 9.58 0.94
CA ASP A 6 -8.48 9.95 -0.44
C ASP A 6 -8.00 8.69 -1.16
N SER A 7 -8.82 8.18 -2.08
CA SER A 7 -8.53 7.00 -2.88
C SER A 7 -8.00 7.34 -4.28
N GLU A 8 -8.11 8.60 -4.72
CA GLU A 8 -7.79 9.02 -6.08
C GLU A 8 -6.46 9.80 -6.15
N GLY A 9 -5.92 10.20 -5.00
CA GLY A 9 -4.65 10.94 -4.88
C GLY A 9 -4.75 12.38 -5.37
N ASP A 10 -5.96 12.89 -5.60
CA ASP A 10 -6.24 14.26 -6.00
C ASP A 10 -6.47 15.19 -4.79
N GLY A 11 -6.41 14.63 -3.58
CA GLY A 11 -6.51 15.32 -2.31
C GLY A 11 -7.78 14.97 -1.54
N PHE A 12 -7.90 15.52 -0.33
CA PHE A 12 -9.09 15.30 0.50
C PHE A 12 -10.18 16.32 0.18
N ASP A 13 -11.10 15.95 -0.72
CA ASP A 13 -12.30 16.73 -1.04
C ASP A 13 -13.51 16.37 -0.14
N GLY A 14 -13.45 15.20 0.51
CA GLY A 14 -14.50 14.66 1.36
C GLY A 14 -14.60 15.28 2.76
N SER A 15 -15.81 15.24 3.32
CA SER A 15 -16.09 15.56 4.71
C SER A 15 -15.58 14.45 5.66
N PHE A 16 -15.28 14.82 6.90
CA PHE A 16 -14.92 13.85 7.93
C PHE A 16 -16.10 12.94 8.28
N GLN A 17 -15.86 11.64 8.27
CA GLN A 17 -16.70 10.61 8.82
C GLN A 17 -16.39 10.40 10.31
N THR A 18 -17.37 9.93 11.08
CA THR A 18 -17.19 9.63 12.51
C THR A 18 -17.10 8.12 12.72
N ALA A 19 -16.06 7.69 13.42
CA ALA A 19 -15.93 6.34 13.97
C ALA A 19 -16.06 6.40 15.49
N GLU A 20 -16.96 5.57 16.04
CA GLU A 20 -17.13 5.45 17.49
C GLU A 20 -15.86 4.91 18.14
N MET A 21 -15.60 5.38 19.35
CA MET A 21 -14.53 4.87 20.21
C MET A 21 -15.17 4.30 21.46
N SER A 22 -14.72 3.13 21.88
CA SER A 22 -15.16 2.45 23.08
C SER A 22 -14.06 2.47 24.14
N PRO A 23 -14.40 2.51 25.44
CA PRO A 23 -13.41 2.37 26.51
C PRO A 23 -12.75 0.98 26.43
N ASP A 24 -11.43 0.95 26.59
CA ASP A 24 -10.63 -0.29 26.59
C ASP A 24 -10.07 -0.58 27.99
N THR A 25 -9.33 0.37 28.55
CA THR A 25 -8.81 0.31 29.93
C THR A 25 -9.10 1.61 30.67
N ALA A 26 -8.70 1.71 31.94
CA ALA A 26 -8.81 2.94 32.71
C ALA A 26 -8.10 4.09 31.98
N ASN A 27 -8.89 5.05 31.49
CA ASN A 27 -8.46 6.23 30.72
C ASN A 27 -7.96 5.96 29.28
N THR A 28 -8.27 4.80 28.69
CA THR A 28 -7.95 4.52 27.28
C THR A 28 -9.22 4.23 26.50
N TYR A 29 -9.30 4.79 25.29
CA TYR A 29 -10.38 4.55 24.35
C TYR A 29 -9.78 4.04 23.04
N VAL A 30 -10.45 3.05 22.43
CA VAL A 30 -10.05 2.45 21.17
C VAL A 30 -11.19 2.59 20.16
N GLY A 31 -10.85 2.92 18.93
CA GLY A 31 -11.76 2.90 17.79
C GLY A 31 -11.03 2.37 16.57
N SER A 32 -11.79 1.92 15.58
CA SER A 32 -11.23 1.37 14.34
C SER A 32 -11.80 2.13 13.15
N ILE A 33 -10.93 2.50 12.22
CA ILE A 33 -11.33 2.97 10.90
C ILE A 33 -11.64 1.71 10.07
N PRO A 34 -12.80 1.62 9.38
CA PRO A 34 -13.10 0.50 8.49
C PRO A 34 -11.98 0.27 7.47
N GLY A 35 -11.77 -0.98 7.06
CA GLY A 35 -10.76 -1.33 6.06
C GLY A 35 -10.95 -0.53 4.77
N GLN A 36 -9.86 0.01 4.25
CA GLN A 36 -9.82 0.75 2.98
C GLN A 36 -9.04 -0.06 1.93
N GLN A 37 -9.23 0.28 0.67
CA GLN A 37 -8.45 -0.33 -0.41
C GLN A 37 -6.98 0.09 -0.32
N PRO A 38 -6.02 -0.76 -0.76
CA PRO A 38 -4.64 -0.35 -0.93
C PRO A 38 -4.51 0.91 -1.78
N GLY A 39 -3.49 1.74 -1.48
CA GLY A 39 -3.28 3.05 -2.09
C GLY A 39 -4.08 4.19 -1.45
N THR A 40 -5.08 3.89 -0.61
CA THR A 40 -5.87 4.94 0.06
C THR A 40 -5.05 5.70 1.08
N PHE A 41 -5.05 7.03 0.98
CA PHE A 41 -4.52 7.92 2.00
C PHE A 41 -5.62 8.25 3.03
N VAL A 42 -5.30 8.15 4.32
CA VAL A 42 -6.25 8.36 5.41
C VAL A 42 -5.75 9.51 6.27
N GLN A 43 -6.63 10.47 6.54
CA GLN A 43 -6.43 11.49 7.57
C GLN A 43 -7.42 11.30 8.70
N TYR A 44 -6.96 11.49 9.94
CA TYR A 44 -7.83 11.37 11.10
C TYR A 44 -7.41 12.28 12.25
N TYR A 45 -8.36 12.52 13.14
CA TYR A 45 -8.15 13.16 14.43
C TYR A 45 -9.10 12.61 15.48
N ILE A 46 -8.75 12.81 16.74
CA ILE A 46 -9.57 12.42 17.89
C ILE A 46 -10.23 13.68 18.46
N SER A 47 -11.48 13.58 18.85
CA SER A 47 -12.18 14.60 19.62
C SER A 47 -12.87 13.95 20.81
N ALA A 48 -12.84 14.64 21.95
CA ALA A 48 -13.55 14.27 23.16
C ALA A 48 -14.35 15.48 23.65
N GLU A 49 -15.55 15.23 24.16
CA GLU A 49 -16.42 16.23 24.77
C GLU A 49 -16.88 15.71 26.14
N ALA A 50 -16.71 16.52 27.17
CA ALA A 50 -17.17 16.22 28.53
C ALA A 50 -18.64 16.64 28.72
N GLU A 51 -19.32 16.12 29.75
CA GLU A 51 -20.73 16.42 30.03
C GLU A 51 -21.04 17.92 30.21
N ASN A 52 -20.03 18.71 30.60
CA ASN A 52 -20.13 20.16 30.75
C ASN A 52 -19.87 20.93 29.43
N GLY A 53 -19.75 20.25 28.30
CA GLY A 53 -19.51 20.82 26.98
C GLY A 53 -18.04 21.21 26.71
N LEU A 54 -17.10 20.89 27.60
CA LEU A 54 -15.68 21.11 27.32
C LEU A 54 -15.19 20.12 26.28
N ARG A 55 -14.62 20.64 25.19
CA ARG A 55 -14.12 19.86 24.06
C ARG A 55 -12.59 19.93 23.96
N SER A 56 -11.99 18.82 23.53
CA SER A 56 -10.57 18.73 23.19
C SER A 56 -10.38 17.94 21.90
N THR A 57 -9.28 18.20 21.18
CA THR A 57 -8.91 17.52 19.94
C THR A 57 -7.44 17.10 19.96
N SER A 58 -7.13 16.03 19.22
CA SER A 58 -5.76 15.57 18.99
C SER A 58 -5.59 15.15 17.51
N PRO A 59 -4.59 15.69 16.78
CA PRO A 59 -3.59 16.65 17.26
C PRO A 59 -4.20 18.03 17.56
N THR A 60 -3.45 18.90 18.23
CA THR A 60 -3.85 20.30 18.40
C THR A 60 -3.87 20.99 17.04
N GLY A 61 -4.83 21.91 16.83
CA GLY A 61 -4.88 22.72 15.61
C GLY A 61 -5.74 22.14 14.47
N VAL A 62 -6.58 21.14 14.76
CA VAL A 62 -7.58 20.59 13.82
C VAL A 62 -8.57 21.66 13.34
N GLU A 63 -8.94 22.61 14.19
CA GLU A 63 -9.96 23.64 13.90
C GLU A 63 -9.37 24.93 13.31
N GLN A 64 -8.07 24.94 12.99
CA GLN A 64 -7.44 26.10 12.36
C GLN A 64 -7.93 26.27 10.93
N THR A 65 -8.20 27.52 10.54
CA THR A 65 -8.59 27.86 9.17
C THR A 65 -7.43 27.82 8.19
N GLU A 66 -6.22 28.07 8.70
CA GLU A 66 -4.96 28.01 7.95
C GLU A 66 -4.15 26.85 8.50
N ASP A 67 -3.76 25.91 7.62
CA ASP A 67 -2.94 24.74 7.92
C ASP A 67 -3.42 23.87 9.09
N PRO A 68 -4.63 23.27 8.99
CA PRO A 68 -5.11 22.36 10.01
C PRO A 68 -4.22 21.12 10.12
N SER A 69 -4.01 20.66 11.35
CA SER A 69 -3.18 19.49 11.65
C SER A 69 -4.02 18.22 11.79
N TYR A 70 -3.58 17.14 11.16
CA TYR A 70 -4.20 15.81 11.23
C TYR A 70 -3.12 14.74 11.36
N TYR A 71 -3.46 13.61 11.96
CA TYR A 71 -2.68 12.39 11.76
C TYR A 71 -2.98 11.82 10.38
N SER A 72 -2.03 11.12 9.78
CA SER A 72 -2.23 10.46 8.49
C SER A 72 -1.46 9.16 8.35
N TYR A 73 -1.98 8.26 7.51
CA TYR A 73 -1.31 7.04 7.08
C TYR A 73 -1.81 6.62 5.69
N THR A 74 -1.02 5.80 4.99
CA THR A 74 -1.43 5.19 3.71
C THR A 74 -1.72 3.70 3.94
N VAL A 75 -2.79 3.19 3.34
CA VAL A 75 -3.05 1.75 3.31
C VAL A 75 -2.19 1.11 2.24
N LEU A 76 -1.28 0.24 2.66
CA LEU A 76 -0.41 -0.51 1.76
C LEU A 76 -1.04 -1.86 1.43
N ASP A 77 -0.87 -2.30 0.18
CA ASP A 77 -1.09 -3.70 -0.14
C ASP A 77 0.04 -4.51 0.48
N THR A 78 -0.31 -5.40 1.40
CA THR A 78 0.63 -6.34 2.02
C THR A 78 0.40 -7.76 1.53
N THR A 79 -0.49 -7.97 0.54
CA THR A 79 -0.53 -9.25 -0.15
C THR A 79 0.88 -9.53 -0.68
N SER A 80 1.35 -10.74 -0.38
CA SER A 80 2.71 -11.19 -0.68
C SER A 80 3.06 -10.78 -2.10
N GLN A 81 4.06 -9.91 -2.23
CA GLN A 81 4.66 -9.50 -3.51
C GLN A 81 5.18 -10.75 -4.20
N THR A 82 4.28 -11.47 -4.87
CA THR A 82 4.62 -12.66 -5.62
C THR A 82 5.01 -12.13 -6.97
N LEU A 83 6.30 -11.91 -7.13
CA LEU A 83 6.87 -11.76 -8.46
C LEU A 83 6.47 -13.00 -9.25
N HIS A 84 5.76 -12.80 -10.36
CA HIS A 84 5.30 -13.89 -11.21
C HIS A 84 5.90 -13.71 -12.60
N LEU A 85 7.07 -14.31 -12.80
CA LEU A 85 7.75 -14.24 -14.09
C LEU A 85 7.17 -15.30 -15.05
N ALA A 86 6.79 -14.85 -16.24
CA ALA A 86 6.46 -15.72 -17.36
C ALA A 86 7.60 -15.73 -18.38
N PHE A 87 7.81 -16.87 -19.02
CA PHE A 87 8.89 -17.12 -19.96
C PHE A 87 8.29 -17.62 -21.27
N GLU A 88 8.13 -16.74 -22.25
CA GLU A 88 7.50 -17.07 -23.52
C GLU A 88 8.31 -16.45 -24.67
N ASN A 89 8.58 -17.21 -25.73
CA ASN A 89 9.26 -16.73 -26.95
C ASN A 89 10.59 -15.99 -26.70
N ASP A 90 11.48 -16.55 -25.85
CA ASP A 90 12.77 -15.96 -25.48
C ASP A 90 12.68 -14.62 -24.72
N GLU A 91 11.52 -14.28 -24.15
CA GLU A 91 11.28 -13.09 -23.34
C GLU A 91 10.99 -13.45 -21.87
N VAL A 92 11.39 -12.56 -20.95
CA VAL A 92 11.04 -12.64 -19.53
C VAL A 92 10.17 -11.45 -19.18
N VAL A 93 8.94 -11.71 -18.76
CA VAL A 93 7.99 -10.66 -18.40
C VAL A 93 7.46 -10.86 -16.98
N ASP A 94 7.25 -9.76 -16.25
CA ASP A 94 6.51 -9.80 -15.00
C ASP A 94 5.01 -9.86 -15.31
N SER A 95 4.44 -11.04 -15.14
CA SER A 95 3.00 -11.30 -15.30
C SER A 95 2.22 -11.12 -13.99
N SER A 96 2.83 -10.51 -12.98
CA SER A 96 2.13 -10.07 -11.76
C SER A 96 1.30 -8.81 -12.01
N GLN A 97 0.58 -8.36 -10.98
CA GLN A 97 -0.16 -7.09 -11.02
C GLN A 97 0.74 -5.84 -11.04
N TYR A 98 2.05 -6.00 -10.84
CA TYR A 98 2.98 -4.87 -10.76
C TYR A 98 3.54 -4.46 -12.13
N ASP A 99 3.48 -5.34 -13.13
CA ASP A 99 3.96 -5.10 -14.51
C ASP A 99 5.35 -4.44 -14.53
N LEU A 100 6.26 -4.96 -13.70
CA LEU A 100 7.57 -4.36 -13.53
C LEU A 100 8.44 -4.64 -14.76
N PRO A 101 9.24 -3.65 -15.21
CA PRO A 101 10.22 -3.91 -16.25
C PRO A 101 11.24 -4.92 -15.74
N VAL A 102 11.49 -5.94 -16.56
CA VAL A 102 12.49 -6.98 -16.32
C VAL A 102 13.59 -6.84 -17.38
N ASP A 103 14.80 -6.57 -16.94
CA ASP A 103 15.99 -6.52 -17.79
C ASP A 103 16.74 -7.84 -17.69
N VAL A 104 17.02 -8.43 -18.84
CA VAL A 104 17.77 -9.69 -18.96
C VAL A 104 19.19 -9.37 -19.39
N GLY A 105 20.16 -9.64 -18.52
CA GLY A 105 21.57 -9.43 -18.79
C GLY A 105 22.31 -10.73 -19.12
N GLY A 106 23.32 -10.65 -19.98
CA GLY A 106 24.17 -11.78 -20.38
C GLY A 106 23.59 -12.60 -21.53
N ASP A 107 23.76 -13.92 -21.49
CA ASP A 107 23.33 -14.85 -22.54
C ASP A 107 22.60 -16.07 -21.91
N PRO A 108 21.39 -15.87 -21.35
CA PRO A 108 20.63 -16.95 -20.74
C PRO A 108 20.11 -17.94 -21.81
N THR A 109 19.87 -19.18 -21.40
CA THR A 109 19.32 -20.20 -22.29
C THR A 109 17.86 -20.46 -21.97
N PHE A 110 16.97 -20.29 -22.95
CA PHE A 110 15.56 -20.66 -22.85
C PHE A 110 15.34 -22.08 -23.37
N VAL A 111 14.49 -22.84 -22.68
CA VAL A 111 14.18 -24.24 -23.02
C VAL A 111 12.68 -24.44 -22.96
N GLU A 112 12.08 -24.72 -24.11
CA GLU A 112 10.67 -25.13 -24.19
C GLU A 112 10.50 -26.59 -23.73
N GLY A 113 9.37 -26.87 -23.08
CA GLY A 113 8.97 -28.21 -22.66
C GLY A 113 9.84 -28.81 -21.56
N ALA A 114 10.34 -27.98 -20.64
CA ALA A 114 11.25 -28.40 -19.59
C ALA A 114 10.60 -29.51 -18.71
N PRO A 115 11.18 -30.73 -18.67
CA PRO A 115 10.51 -31.91 -18.12
C PRO A 115 10.33 -31.91 -16.60
N GLU A 116 10.94 -30.96 -15.88
CA GLU A 116 10.89 -30.85 -14.41
C GLU A 116 10.05 -29.67 -13.92
N ALA A 117 9.50 -28.84 -14.82
CA ALA A 117 8.61 -27.75 -14.49
C ALA A 117 7.20 -28.09 -15.00
N GLU A 118 6.16 -27.85 -14.20
CA GLU A 118 4.76 -27.91 -14.64
C GLU A 118 4.41 -26.70 -15.54
N GLY A 119 5.27 -26.37 -16.52
CA GLY A 119 5.16 -25.20 -17.38
C GLY A 119 5.75 -25.42 -18.77
N GLU A 120 5.40 -24.55 -19.72
CA GLU A 120 5.73 -24.69 -21.14
C GLU A 120 7.19 -24.31 -21.46
N SER A 121 7.88 -23.61 -20.55
CA SER A 121 9.24 -23.09 -20.74
C SER A 121 10.05 -22.98 -19.44
N ALA A 122 11.37 -23.04 -19.55
CA ALA A 122 12.32 -22.75 -18.47
C ALA A 122 13.46 -21.85 -18.95
N ILE A 123 14.03 -21.05 -18.04
CA ILE A 123 15.24 -20.26 -18.28
C ILE A 123 16.40 -20.79 -17.42
N PHE A 124 17.58 -20.93 -18.03
CA PHE A 124 18.81 -21.27 -17.34
C PHE A 124 19.73 -20.06 -17.30
N LEU A 125 20.00 -19.58 -16.08
CA LEU A 125 20.99 -18.55 -15.83
C LEU A 125 22.33 -19.23 -15.50
N ARG A 126 23.35 -19.04 -16.35
CA ARG A 126 24.71 -19.58 -16.17
C ARG A 126 25.76 -18.48 -16.38
N ASP A 127 26.94 -18.72 -15.84
CA ASP A 127 28.11 -17.82 -15.91
C ASP A 127 27.85 -16.42 -15.34
N SER A 128 27.46 -15.47 -16.20
CA SER A 128 27.24 -14.04 -15.89
C SER A 128 25.84 -13.55 -16.24
N SER A 129 24.91 -14.44 -16.61
CA SER A 129 23.53 -14.04 -16.93
C SER A 129 22.74 -13.71 -15.67
N TYR A 130 21.89 -12.71 -15.72
CA TYR A 130 21.07 -12.26 -14.59
C TYR A 130 19.72 -11.72 -15.04
N LEU A 131 18.79 -11.63 -14.08
CA LEU A 131 17.55 -10.87 -14.20
C LEU A 131 17.65 -9.67 -13.26
N GLU A 132 17.40 -8.48 -13.78
CA GLU A 132 17.27 -7.26 -13.02
C GLU A 132 15.80 -6.80 -13.10
N ILE A 133 15.22 -6.50 -11.93
CA ILE A 133 13.81 -6.15 -11.82
C ILE A 133 13.76 -4.84 -11.07
N ALA A 134 13.09 -3.85 -11.67
CA ALA A 134 12.94 -2.55 -11.02
C ALA A 134 12.17 -2.71 -9.70
N PRO A 135 12.56 -2.02 -8.62
CA PRO A 135 11.82 -2.07 -7.38
C PRO A 135 10.42 -1.45 -7.57
N PRO A 136 9.36 -2.03 -7.00
CA PRO A 136 7.98 -1.58 -7.20
C PRO A 136 7.70 -0.16 -6.67
N HIS A 137 8.61 0.42 -5.88
CA HIS A 137 8.46 1.73 -5.26
C HIS A 137 9.73 2.59 -5.31
N ALA A 138 10.49 2.59 -6.42
CA ALA A 138 11.51 3.63 -6.64
C ALA A 138 10.84 4.95 -7.07
N SER A 139 10.18 5.60 -6.12
CA SER A 139 9.79 7.01 -6.21
C SER A 139 10.41 7.72 -5.01
N PHE A 140 11.47 8.49 -5.24
CA PHE A 140 11.99 9.48 -4.28
C PHE A 140 11.32 10.83 -4.51
#